data_AF-A0A6A4ZCR3-F1
#
_entry.id   AF-A0A6A4ZCR3-F1
#
_cell.length_a   1.000
_cell.length_b   1.000
_cell.length_c   1.000
_cell.angle_alpha   90.00
_cell.angle_beta   90.00
_cell.angle_gamma   90.00
#
_symmetry.space_group_name_H-M   'P 1'
#
loop_
_entity.id
_entity.type
_entity.pdbx_description
1 polymer ?
#
loop_
_entity_poly.entity_id
_entity_poly.type
_entity_poly.pdbx_seq_one_letter_code
_entity_poly.pdbx_strand_id
1 'polypeptide(L)'
;MVFLGKISYALYLWHWPLLVFANTRFPNTRPFYMQPFVMLLVAMALSLNFTGFENRVRRLRSKFVVPSLTLAMLVVIVLSYNVYSHPSSFSMTELDLLQIEAPLDLAPSFPSSQHMNSTSTATQPMIPSSSSSNPNLTSNTSTLVSVSPSVESTPVELPNPSREAKVKATMYFQAVNGGKDLGAIWESGLEFLDSSSPYGYHYHAQVLNPGHESTNGLVIVLGDSHADMIKPRFLKLYQDATANNESFPTMVFKTNFGRAPLSCEADTPLDLDMVKRMKPQVVFYSFHWLQYLRPDAPATDPLADDPRCCHSLYESCPYQSPRDADELLARWTRDVKSLTAMGIKVYVAQQYVEDAKFYYVYWLEGDHMKKVLGPVIRSEFQKTNAHLIDGISSAVAEANATLLDYSDNLCWQDKCETV
;
A
#
# COMPACT_ATOMS: atom_id res chain seq x y z
N MET A 1 23.26 58.47 7.80
CA MET A 1 23.29 57.17 8.53
C MET A 1 22.03 56.83 9.34
N VAL A 2 21.01 57.71 9.45
CA VAL A 2 19.80 57.44 10.28
C VAL A 2 18.78 56.51 9.58
N PHE A 3 18.79 56.43 8.24
CA PHE A 3 17.86 55.58 7.47
C PHE A 3 18.23 54.09 7.53
N LEU A 4 19.52 53.77 7.42
CA LEU A 4 20.05 52.41 7.55
C LEU A 4 19.77 51.82 8.94
N GLY A 5 19.91 52.62 10.00
CA GLY A 5 19.59 52.19 11.37
C GLY A 5 18.10 51.83 11.56
N LYS A 6 17.18 52.55 10.92
CA LYS A 6 15.73 52.29 11.02
C LYS A 6 15.28 51.02 10.31
N ILE A 7 15.94 50.66 9.21
CA ILE A 7 15.67 49.42 8.48
C ILE A 7 16.30 48.22 9.19
N SER A 8 17.47 48.40 9.80
CA SER A 8 18.20 47.31 10.48
C SER A 8 17.39 46.63 11.59
N TYR A 9 16.59 47.38 12.35
CA TYR A 9 15.74 46.83 13.41
C TYR A 9 14.60 45.96 12.87
N ALA A 10 13.88 46.43 11.84
CA ALA A 10 12.81 45.65 11.21
C ALA A 10 13.39 44.40 10.51
N LEU A 11 14.54 44.53 9.86
CA LEU A 11 15.22 43.41 9.21
C LEU A 11 15.62 42.35 10.22
N TYR A 12 16.15 42.78 11.38
CA TYR A 12 16.50 41.87 12.47
C TYR A 12 15.27 41.07 12.95
N LEU A 13 14.11 41.70 13.04
CA LEU A 13 12.88 41.05 13.51
C LEU A 13 12.33 40.01 12.52
N TRP A 14 12.44 40.26 11.20
CA TRP A 14 11.87 39.37 10.19
C TRP A 14 12.82 38.27 9.72
N HIS A 15 14.13 38.54 9.60
CA HIS A 15 15.04 37.57 8.99
C HIS A 15 15.20 36.31 9.86
N TRP A 16 15.23 36.44 11.18
CA TRP A 16 15.52 35.31 12.07
C TRP A 16 14.38 34.27 12.10
N PRO A 17 13.09 34.66 12.31
CA PRO A 17 11.98 33.71 12.23
C PRO A 17 11.84 33.04 10.85
N LEU A 18 12.07 33.79 9.76
CA LEU A 18 11.99 33.25 8.40
C LEU A 18 13.10 32.23 8.12
N LEU A 19 14.32 32.48 8.59
CA LEU A 19 15.43 31.54 8.46
C LEU A 19 15.23 30.29 9.31
N VAL A 20 14.72 30.44 10.54
CA VAL A 20 14.36 29.29 11.40
C VAL A 20 13.24 28.48 10.75
N PHE A 21 12.21 29.12 10.20
CA PHE A 21 11.12 28.45 9.49
C PHE A 21 11.62 27.70 8.26
N ALA A 22 12.46 28.33 7.42
CA ALA A 22 13.03 27.67 6.25
C ALA A 22 13.93 26.48 6.64
N ASN A 23 14.68 26.60 7.73
CA ASN A 23 15.56 25.52 8.22
C ASN A 23 14.78 24.34 8.82
N THR A 24 13.75 24.62 9.63
CA THR A 24 12.89 23.60 10.25
C THR A 24 12.07 22.86 9.20
N ARG A 25 11.57 23.56 8.18
CA ARG A 25 10.76 22.95 7.12
C ARG A 25 11.56 22.20 6.06
N PHE A 26 12.81 22.61 5.80
CA PHE A 26 13.69 22.04 4.78
C PHE A 26 15.15 21.93 5.28
N PRO A 27 15.49 20.90 6.06
CA PRO A 27 16.82 20.76 6.66
C PRO A 27 17.92 20.37 5.64
N ASN A 28 17.59 19.54 4.64
CA ASN A 28 18.58 18.91 3.74
C ASN A 28 18.58 19.49 2.32
N THR A 29 17.41 19.68 1.69
CA THR A 29 17.26 20.21 0.32
C THR A 29 16.23 21.31 0.31
N ARG A 30 16.68 22.56 0.14
CA ARG A 30 15.80 23.73 0.14
C ARG A 30 15.39 24.09 -1.29
N PRO A 31 14.09 24.17 -1.61
CA PRO A 31 13.65 24.70 -2.89
C PRO A 31 14.09 26.16 -3.03
N PHE A 32 14.27 26.63 -4.27
CA PHE A 32 14.84 27.95 -4.57
C PHE A 32 14.20 29.09 -3.76
N TYR A 33 12.87 29.10 -3.65
CA TYR A 33 12.12 30.14 -2.94
C TYR A 33 12.30 30.12 -1.40
N MET A 34 12.89 29.07 -0.82
CA MET A 34 13.20 28.94 0.61
C MET A 34 14.70 29.00 0.91
N GLN A 35 15.51 29.39 -0.08
CA GLN A 35 16.94 29.57 0.14
C GLN A 35 17.21 30.77 1.05
N PRO A 36 18.29 30.76 1.87
CA PRO A 36 18.56 31.81 2.84
C PRO A 36 18.59 33.23 2.26
N PHE A 37 19.08 33.40 1.03
CA PHE A 37 19.07 34.70 0.37
C PHE A 37 17.66 35.15 -0.04
N VAL A 38 16.76 34.24 -0.44
CA VAL A 38 15.36 34.59 -0.73
C VAL A 38 14.65 35.01 0.55
N MET A 39 14.88 34.32 1.67
CA MET A 39 14.36 34.73 2.98
C MET A 39 14.87 36.11 3.41
N LEU A 40 16.15 36.40 3.14
CA LEU A 40 16.72 37.72 3.40
C LEU A 40 16.08 38.80 2.52
N LEU A 41 15.81 38.52 1.24
CA LEU A 41 15.11 39.42 0.33
C LEU A 41 13.66 39.68 0.78
N VAL A 42 12.95 38.64 1.22
CA VAL A 42 11.59 38.76 1.78
C VAL A 42 11.61 39.58 3.07
N ALA A 43 12.55 39.30 3.99
CA ALA A 43 12.72 40.08 5.21
C ALA A 43 13.01 41.56 4.90
N MET A 44 13.81 41.84 3.87
CA MET A 44 14.10 43.20 3.40
C MET A 44 12.83 43.88 2.84
N ALA A 45 12.05 43.18 2.01
CA ALA A 45 10.80 43.71 1.46
C ALA A 45 9.78 44.05 2.57
N LEU A 46 9.63 43.18 3.57
CA LEU A 46 8.79 43.42 4.75
C LEU A 46 9.29 44.61 5.58
N SER A 47 10.62 44.76 5.70
CA SER A 47 11.25 45.88 6.42
C SER A 47 11.07 47.22 5.71
N LEU A 48 11.01 47.24 4.38
CA LEU A 48 10.70 48.44 3.62
C LEU A 48 9.23 48.88 3.83
N ASN A 49 8.30 47.92 3.93
CA ASN A 49 6.90 48.19 4.24
C ASN A 49 6.72 48.89 5.62
N PHE A 50 7.48 48.46 6.64
CA PHE A 50 7.50 49.11 7.96
C PHE A 50 7.84 50.61 7.90
N THR A 51 8.80 50.99 7.04
CA THR A 51 9.18 52.39 6.89
C THR A 51 8.21 53.21 6.04
N GLY A 52 7.55 52.59 5.07
CA GLY A 52 6.65 53.25 4.12
C GLY A 52 5.22 53.42 4.63
N PHE A 53 4.62 52.37 5.18
CA PHE A 53 3.21 52.31 5.53
C PHE A 53 3.00 52.46 7.05
N GLU A 54 3.60 51.58 7.85
CA GLU A 54 3.36 51.50 9.29
C GLU A 54 3.76 52.79 10.03
N ASN A 55 4.92 53.37 9.68
CA ASN A 55 5.37 54.64 10.25
C ASN A 55 4.47 55.84 9.89
N ARG A 56 3.81 55.81 8.72
CA ARG A 56 2.85 56.87 8.33
C ARG A 56 1.54 56.70 9.08
N VAL A 57 1.01 55.48 9.18
CA VAL A 57 -0.19 55.13 9.95
C VAL A 57 -0.02 55.49 11.43
N ARG A 58 1.16 55.21 12.02
CA ARG A 58 1.46 55.58 13.41
C ARG A 58 1.44 57.10 13.68
N ARG A 59 1.68 57.91 12.66
CA ARG A 59 1.71 59.38 12.76
C ARG A 59 0.39 60.04 12.30
N LEU A 60 -0.54 59.27 11.75
CA LEU A 60 -1.86 59.74 11.34
C LEU A 60 -2.73 59.98 12.58
N ARG A 61 -3.04 61.26 12.86
CA ARG A 61 -3.95 61.67 13.95
C ARG A 61 -5.41 61.63 13.49
N SER A 62 -5.91 60.46 13.12
CA SER A 62 -7.32 60.27 12.78
C SER A 62 -8.02 59.44 13.86
N LYS A 63 -9.20 59.88 14.28
CA LYS A 63 -10.06 59.18 15.26
C LYS A 63 -10.53 57.79 14.80
N PHE A 64 -10.37 57.48 13.51
CA PHE A 64 -10.75 56.20 12.91
C PHE A 64 -9.60 55.18 12.87
N VAL A 65 -8.35 55.58 13.18
CA VAL A 65 -7.20 54.67 13.13
C VAL A 65 -7.31 53.58 14.19
N VAL A 66 -7.63 53.95 15.43
CA VAL A 66 -7.75 52.99 16.54
C VAL A 66 -8.92 52.00 16.33
N PRO A 67 -10.15 52.43 15.97
CA PRO A 67 -11.23 51.50 15.64
C PRO A 67 -10.90 50.56 14.47
N SER A 68 -10.25 51.08 13.41
CA SER A 68 -9.87 50.28 12.25
C SER A 68 -8.83 49.21 12.58
N LEU A 69 -7.79 49.56 13.36
CA LEU A 69 -6.79 48.59 13.83
C LEU A 69 -7.40 47.55 14.78
N THR A 70 -8.34 47.97 15.64
CA THR A 70 -9.06 47.04 16.53
C THR A 70 -9.90 46.07 15.72
N LEU A 71 -10.61 46.55 14.69
CA LEU A 71 -11.35 45.70 13.77
C LEU A 71 -10.41 44.75 13.01
N ALA A 72 -9.27 45.22 12.53
CA ALA A 72 -8.28 44.36 11.86
C ALA A 72 -7.75 43.26 12.79
N MET A 73 -7.48 43.56 14.06
CA MET A 73 -7.10 42.54 15.05
C MET A 73 -8.24 41.56 15.34
N LEU A 74 -9.49 42.02 15.41
CA LEU A 74 -10.64 41.13 15.54
C LEU A 74 -10.79 40.21 14.32
N VAL A 75 -10.57 40.73 13.11
CA VAL A 75 -10.54 39.92 11.87
C VAL A 75 -9.43 38.88 11.93
N VAL A 76 -8.22 39.24 12.39
CA VAL A 76 -7.12 38.28 12.56
C VAL A 76 -7.45 37.22 13.61
N ILE A 77 -8.09 37.58 14.72
CA ILE A 77 -8.53 36.63 15.76
C ILE A 77 -9.60 35.68 15.20
N VAL A 78 -10.59 36.20 14.47
CA VAL A 78 -11.63 35.39 13.83
C VAL A 78 -11.02 34.47 12.78
N LEU A 79 -10.09 34.96 11.95
CA LEU A 79 -9.36 34.13 10.99
C LEU A 79 -8.53 33.06 11.70
N SER A 80 -7.81 33.41 12.76
CA SER A 80 -7.01 32.46 13.54
C SER A 80 -7.90 31.40 14.19
N TYR A 81 -9.06 31.79 14.72
CA TYR A 81 -10.05 30.87 15.25
C TYR A 81 -10.64 29.97 14.17
N ASN A 82 -10.92 30.49 12.97
CA ASN A 82 -11.39 29.68 11.83
C ASN A 82 -10.32 28.68 11.37
N VAL A 83 -9.05 29.10 11.30
CA VAL A 83 -7.91 28.23 10.99
C VAL A 83 -7.73 27.15 12.06
N TYR A 84 -7.85 27.51 13.34
CA TYR A 84 -7.75 26.57 14.46
C TYR A 84 -8.93 25.59 14.53
N SER A 85 -10.15 26.05 14.19
CA SER A 85 -11.35 25.21 14.21
C SER A 85 -11.53 24.36 12.95
N HIS A 86 -10.88 24.73 11.84
CA HIS A 86 -10.90 24.00 10.57
C HIS A 86 -9.47 23.76 10.06
N PRO A 87 -8.62 23.08 10.83
CA PRO A 87 -7.21 22.91 10.47
C PRO A 87 -7.05 22.12 9.16
N SER A 88 -8.03 21.26 8.85
CA SER A 88 -8.21 20.51 7.62
C SER A 88 -8.26 21.32 6.32
N SER A 89 -8.48 22.64 6.38
CA SER A 89 -8.57 23.49 5.19
C SER A 89 -7.35 24.39 5.00
N PHE A 90 -6.47 24.48 6.00
CA PHE A 90 -5.40 25.50 6.04
C PHE A 90 -4.02 24.95 6.39
N SER A 91 -3.92 23.83 7.10
CA SER A 91 -2.65 23.20 7.46
C SER A 91 -2.40 22.00 6.55
N MET A 92 -1.40 22.07 5.66
CA MET A 92 -1.05 20.89 4.83
C MET A 92 -0.59 19.71 5.69
N THR A 93 -0.02 19.96 6.87
CA THR A 93 0.39 18.90 7.81
C THR A 93 -0.81 18.27 8.50
N GLU A 94 -1.87 19.04 8.75
CA GLU A 94 -3.13 18.49 9.29
C GLU A 94 -4.01 17.88 8.20
N LEU A 95 -3.95 18.37 6.96
CA LEU A 95 -4.49 17.66 5.79
C LEU A 95 -3.80 16.31 5.60
N ASP A 96 -2.46 16.26 5.71
CA ASP A 96 -1.72 14.99 5.69
C ASP A 96 -2.21 14.08 6.84
N LEU A 97 -2.46 14.61 8.05
CA LEU A 97 -2.99 13.84 9.20
C LEU A 97 -4.47 13.45 9.07
N LEU A 98 -5.30 14.27 8.43
CA LEU A 98 -6.73 13.99 8.23
C LEU A 98 -6.99 13.12 7.00
N GLN A 99 -6.08 13.09 6.02
CA GLN A 99 -6.05 12.04 5.01
C GLN A 99 -5.60 10.69 5.62
N ILE A 100 -4.96 10.71 6.80
CA ILE A 100 -4.62 9.52 7.60
C ILE A 100 -5.80 9.09 8.52
N GLU A 101 -6.64 10.02 9.01
CA GLU A 101 -7.85 9.71 9.79
C GLU A 101 -9.11 9.49 8.95
N ALA A 102 -9.15 9.99 7.71
CA ALA A 102 -10.14 9.58 6.75
C ALA A 102 -9.91 8.09 6.44
N PRO A 103 -10.91 7.21 6.61
CA PRO A 103 -10.78 5.86 6.09
C PRO A 103 -10.42 5.98 4.60
N LEU A 104 -9.44 5.21 4.17
CA LEU A 104 -8.86 5.18 2.82
C LEU A 104 -9.89 4.88 1.69
N ASP A 105 -11.19 4.88 1.98
CA ASP A 105 -12.29 4.43 1.12
C ASP A 105 -13.18 5.57 0.57
N LEU A 106 -12.91 6.84 0.87
CA LEU A 106 -13.64 7.96 0.25
C LEU A 106 -12.79 8.71 -0.77
N ALA A 107 -12.36 8.01 -1.82
CA ALA A 107 -12.23 8.67 -3.11
C ALA A 107 -13.61 9.24 -3.50
N PRO A 108 -13.73 10.47 -4.02
CA PRO A 108 -15.02 11.01 -4.42
C PRO A 108 -15.60 10.12 -5.52
N SER A 109 -16.71 9.44 -5.22
CA SER A 109 -17.55 8.79 -6.22
C SER A 109 -18.07 9.86 -7.18
N PHE A 110 -17.41 10.04 -8.32
CA PHE A 110 -17.99 10.79 -9.42
C PHE A 110 -19.17 9.97 -9.97
N PRO A 111 -20.36 10.59 -10.16
CA PRO A 111 -21.56 9.86 -10.54
C PRO A 111 -21.39 9.27 -11.94
N SER A 112 -21.52 7.95 -12.05
CA SER A 112 -21.67 7.25 -13.34
C SER A 112 -22.87 7.84 -14.08
N SER A 113 -22.61 8.51 -15.19
CA SER A 113 -23.62 8.93 -16.13
C SER A 113 -24.29 7.71 -16.75
N GLN A 114 -25.53 7.49 -16.33
CA GLN A 114 -26.70 7.03 -17.06
C GLN A 114 -26.50 6.37 -18.44
N HIS A 115 -27.12 5.19 -18.54
CA HIS A 115 -27.88 4.69 -19.69
C HIS A 115 -27.22 4.76 -21.07
N MET A 116 -26.93 3.58 -21.62
CA MET A 116 -27.55 3.24 -22.89
C MET A 116 -27.82 1.73 -23.01
N ASN A 117 -29.10 1.42 -23.08
CA ASN A 117 -29.64 0.12 -23.48
C ASN A 117 -29.11 -0.26 -24.86
N SER A 118 -28.67 -1.51 -25.01
CA SER A 118 -28.75 -2.25 -26.28
C SER A 118 -28.53 -3.74 -26.01
N THR A 119 -29.62 -4.49 -25.82
CA THR A 119 -29.59 -5.94 -25.97
C THR A 119 -30.65 -6.32 -27.00
N SER A 120 -30.14 -6.59 -28.20
CA SER A 120 -30.81 -7.35 -29.23
C SER A 120 -30.90 -8.82 -28.80
N THR A 121 -32.14 -9.30 -28.72
CA THR A 121 -32.65 -10.62 -29.16
C THR A 121 -31.60 -11.68 -29.54
N ALA A 122 -31.62 -12.85 -28.89
CA ALA A 122 -32.37 -14.03 -29.38
C ALA A 122 -31.72 -15.39 -29.00
N THR A 123 -32.57 -16.29 -28.47
CA THR A 123 -32.59 -17.75 -28.72
C THR A 123 -31.63 -18.69 -27.95
N GLN A 124 -32.15 -19.27 -26.87
CA GLN A 124 -32.01 -20.71 -26.56
C GLN A 124 -32.90 -21.53 -27.53
N PRO A 125 -32.81 -22.89 -27.70
CA PRO A 125 -32.37 -23.89 -26.70
C PRO A 125 -31.60 -25.13 -27.25
N MET A 126 -31.10 -25.98 -26.35
CA MET A 126 -31.46 -27.42 -26.24
C MET A 126 -30.35 -28.27 -25.61
N ILE A 127 -30.76 -29.01 -24.57
CA ILE A 127 -30.12 -30.16 -23.91
C ILE A 127 -30.27 -31.38 -24.86
N PRO A 128 -29.39 -32.40 -24.81
CA PRO A 128 -29.72 -33.59 -24.05
C PRO A 128 -28.57 -34.19 -23.24
N SER A 129 -29.00 -34.94 -22.24
CA SER A 129 -28.29 -35.63 -21.18
C SER A 129 -27.87 -37.08 -21.51
N SER A 130 -26.93 -37.56 -20.70
CA SER A 130 -26.77 -38.94 -20.18
C SER A 130 -26.16 -40.06 -21.04
N SER A 131 -25.11 -40.70 -20.47
CA SER A 131 -24.95 -42.15 -20.22
C SER A 131 -23.45 -42.46 -19.99
N SER A 132 -23.01 -42.62 -18.74
CA SER A 132 -22.81 -43.90 -18.02
C SER A 132 -21.71 -44.81 -18.61
N SER A 133 -20.60 -44.98 -17.89
CA SER A 133 -20.05 -46.30 -17.49
C SER A 133 -18.71 -46.16 -16.76
N ASN A 134 -18.67 -46.67 -15.52
CA ASN A 134 -17.45 -47.13 -14.84
C ASN A 134 -16.94 -48.42 -15.50
N PRO A 135 -15.67 -48.77 -15.31
CA PRO A 135 -15.41 -49.81 -14.32
C PRO A 135 -14.18 -49.59 -13.42
N ASN A 136 -14.23 -50.31 -12.31
CA ASN A 136 -13.25 -50.50 -11.23
C ASN A 136 -11.93 -51.18 -11.66
N LEU A 137 -11.04 -51.31 -10.65
CA LEU A 137 -9.75 -52.03 -10.53
C LEU A 137 -8.52 -51.19 -10.92
N THR A 138 -7.48 -51.01 -10.10
CA THR A 138 -6.83 -51.92 -9.15
C THR A 138 -6.10 -51.15 -8.04
N SER A 139 -6.17 -51.69 -6.83
CA SER A 139 -5.25 -51.42 -5.73
C SER A 139 -3.82 -51.85 -6.09
N ASN A 140 -2.84 -50.96 -5.97
CA ASN A 140 -1.44 -51.34 -5.80
C ASN A 140 -0.82 -50.49 -4.69
N THR A 141 -0.57 -51.16 -3.57
CA THR A 141 0.30 -50.74 -2.49
C THR A 141 1.73 -50.59 -3.03
N SER A 142 2.41 -49.48 -2.75
CA SER A 142 3.85 -49.37 -2.98
C SER A 142 4.49 -48.44 -1.94
N THR A 143 5.09 -49.10 -0.95
CA THR A 143 6.44 -48.83 -0.40
C THR A 143 6.79 -47.42 0.06
N LEU A 144 6.75 -47.25 1.39
CA LEU A 144 7.61 -46.33 2.14
C LEU A 144 9.09 -46.59 1.80
N VAL A 145 9.73 -45.64 1.13
CA VAL A 145 11.19 -45.60 0.99
C VAL A 145 11.74 -44.73 2.11
N SER A 146 12.39 -45.39 3.07
CA SER A 146 13.20 -44.76 4.11
C SER A 146 14.48 -44.21 3.50
N VAL A 147 14.68 -42.90 3.50
CA VAL A 147 15.92 -42.25 3.06
C VAL A 147 16.79 -41.98 4.30
N SER A 148 17.97 -42.61 4.33
CA SER A 148 19.05 -42.30 5.30
C SER A 148 19.78 -40.99 4.93
N PRO A 149 20.42 -40.32 5.90
CA PRO A 149 20.76 -38.91 5.80
C PRO A 149 22.04 -38.73 4.97
N SER A 150 21.97 -37.89 3.95
CA SER A 150 23.14 -37.45 3.19
C SER A 150 23.32 -35.95 3.33
N VAL A 151 24.40 -35.59 4.04
CA VAL A 151 25.19 -34.36 3.96
C VAL A 151 24.42 -33.05 4.18
N GLU A 152 24.53 -32.54 5.41
CA GLU A 152 24.17 -31.20 5.83
C GLU A 152 25.08 -30.20 5.08
N SER A 153 24.62 -29.73 3.91
CA SER A 153 25.17 -28.51 3.31
C SER A 153 24.72 -27.35 4.17
N THR A 154 25.66 -26.69 4.86
CA THR A 154 25.41 -25.39 5.49
C THR A 154 24.77 -24.47 4.45
N PRO A 155 23.55 -23.96 4.67
CA PRO A 155 22.90 -23.06 3.72
C PRO A 155 23.80 -21.85 3.53
N VAL A 156 24.17 -21.56 2.28
CA VAL A 156 24.82 -20.29 1.94
C VAL A 156 23.77 -19.21 2.23
N GLU A 157 23.97 -18.46 3.31
CA GLU A 157 23.08 -17.36 3.67
C GLU A 157 23.26 -16.24 2.63
N LEU A 158 22.30 -16.13 1.71
CA LEU A 158 22.26 -15.05 0.73
C LEU A 158 22.10 -13.71 1.47
N PRO A 159 22.76 -12.63 1.01
CA PRO A 159 22.54 -11.30 1.56
C PRO A 159 21.06 -10.96 1.51
N ASN A 160 20.42 -10.87 2.67
CA ASN A 160 19.04 -10.44 2.77
C ASN A 160 19.03 -9.00 3.30
N PRO A 161 18.79 -8.00 2.43
CA PRO A 161 18.77 -6.59 2.84
C PRO A 161 17.63 -6.29 3.83
N SER A 162 16.66 -7.19 3.99
CA SER A 162 15.58 -7.09 4.96
C SER A 162 15.90 -7.71 6.33
N ARG A 163 17.08 -8.33 6.50
CA ARG A 163 17.61 -8.86 7.78
C ARG A 163 18.84 -8.11 8.30
N GLU A 164 19.20 -6.98 7.69
CA GLU A 164 20.35 -6.20 8.17
C GLU A 164 20.11 -5.72 9.60
N ALA A 165 21.14 -5.83 10.45
CA ALA A 165 21.06 -5.35 11.81
C ALA A 165 20.78 -3.84 11.79
N LYS A 166 19.93 -3.37 12.71
CA LYS A 166 19.70 -1.94 12.92
C LYS A 166 21.02 -1.24 13.25
N VAL A 167 21.62 -0.59 12.26
CA VAL A 167 22.89 0.13 12.42
C VAL A 167 22.71 1.49 13.09
N LYS A 168 21.49 2.04 13.08
CA LYS A 168 21.16 3.33 13.66
C LYS A 168 19.69 3.41 14.08
N ALA A 169 19.40 4.14 15.15
CA ALA A 169 18.03 4.50 15.50
C ALA A 169 17.38 5.40 14.43
N THR A 170 16.14 5.08 14.06
CA THR A 170 15.29 5.88 13.19
C THR A 170 15.02 7.24 13.82
N MET A 171 15.32 8.32 13.10
CA MET A 171 15.03 9.68 13.53
C MET A 171 13.64 10.13 13.08
N TYR A 172 13.04 11.09 13.76
CA TYR A 172 11.72 11.67 13.44
C TYR A 172 11.55 11.98 11.94
N PHE A 173 12.49 12.74 11.36
CA PHE A 173 12.42 13.09 9.94
C PHE A 173 12.59 11.88 9.00
N GLN A 174 13.30 10.84 9.41
CA GLN A 174 13.44 9.62 8.61
C GLN A 174 12.13 8.84 8.60
N ALA A 175 11.44 8.73 9.74
CA ALA A 175 10.13 8.10 9.83
C ALA A 175 9.09 8.85 8.98
N VAL A 176 9.05 10.18 9.08
CA VAL A 176 8.16 11.02 8.27
C VAL A 176 8.49 10.90 6.77
N ASN A 177 9.76 10.91 6.39
CA ASN A 177 10.14 10.76 4.98
C ASN A 177 9.78 9.38 4.44
N GLY A 178 10.08 8.31 5.18
CA GLY A 178 9.70 6.95 4.80
C GLY A 178 8.18 6.79 4.66
N GLY A 179 7.39 7.47 5.49
CA GLY A 179 5.94 7.55 5.33
C GLY A 179 5.50 8.24 4.03
N LYS A 180 6.19 9.29 3.60
CA LYS A 180 5.92 10.00 2.34
C LYS A 180 6.35 9.24 1.10
N ASP A 181 7.32 8.33 1.25
CA ASP A 181 7.78 7.45 0.18
C ASP A 181 6.72 6.36 -0.15
N LEU A 182 5.73 6.14 0.73
CA LEU A 182 4.58 5.27 0.46
C LEU A 182 3.75 5.84 -0.70
N GLY A 183 3.57 5.06 -1.76
CA GLY A 183 2.80 5.42 -2.95
C GLY A 183 3.62 6.04 -4.08
N ALA A 184 4.45 7.06 -3.81
CA ALA A 184 5.21 7.77 -4.86
C ALA A 184 6.20 6.86 -5.62
N ILE A 185 6.73 5.84 -4.96
CA ILE A 185 7.69 4.88 -5.55
C ILE A 185 6.96 3.71 -6.24
N TRP A 186 5.71 3.43 -5.89
CA TRP A 186 5.01 2.21 -6.34
C TRP A 186 4.72 2.18 -7.83
N GLU A 187 4.60 3.36 -8.44
CA GLU A 187 4.34 3.53 -9.88
C GLU A 187 5.61 3.83 -10.68
N SER A 188 6.75 4.03 -10.02
CA SER A 188 7.98 4.49 -10.67
C SER A 188 8.51 3.45 -11.66
N GLY A 189 8.59 3.81 -12.94
CA GLY A 189 9.09 2.90 -13.97
C GLY A 189 8.09 1.82 -14.39
N LEU A 190 6.81 1.95 -14.03
CA LEU A 190 5.73 1.13 -14.55
C LEU A 190 4.85 1.93 -15.51
N GLU A 191 4.19 1.22 -16.43
CA GLU A 191 3.24 1.77 -17.38
C GLU A 191 1.82 1.29 -17.02
N PHE A 192 0.82 2.16 -17.09
CA PHE A 192 -0.58 1.77 -16.88
C PHE A 192 -1.10 0.99 -18.08
N LEU A 193 -1.89 -0.06 -17.81
CA LEU A 193 -2.59 -0.79 -18.85
C LEU A 193 -3.82 -0.01 -19.31
N ASP A 194 -4.03 0.05 -20.62
CA ASP A 194 -5.22 0.65 -21.22
C ASP A 194 -6.24 -0.41 -21.68
N SER A 195 -7.33 0.05 -22.29
CA SER A 195 -8.41 -0.80 -22.83
C SER A 195 -7.99 -1.70 -23.99
N SER A 196 -6.85 -1.45 -24.63
CA SER A 196 -6.29 -2.27 -25.69
C SER A 196 -5.38 -3.40 -25.18
N SER A 197 -5.04 -3.37 -23.90
CA SER A 197 -4.15 -4.36 -23.28
C SER A 197 -4.69 -5.80 -23.42
N PRO A 198 -3.84 -6.76 -23.85
CA PRO A 198 -4.23 -8.18 -23.94
C PRO A 198 -4.53 -8.81 -22.56
N TYR A 199 -4.05 -8.17 -21.49
CA TYR A 199 -4.28 -8.53 -20.08
C TYR A 199 -5.60 -7.98 -19.51
N GLY A 200 -6.41 -7.35 -20.37
CA GLY A 200 -7.63 -6.66 -19.98
C GLY A 200 -7.36 -5.36 -19.21
N TYR A 201 -8.36 -4.49 -19.18
CA TYR A 201 -8.27 -3.21 -18.51
C TYR A 201 -8.70 -3.27 -17.05
N HIS A 202 -7.94 -2.59 -16.21
CA HIS A 202 -8.30 -2.23 -14.85
C HIS A 202 -7.54 -0.93 -14.54
N TYR A 203 -8.20 0.06 -13.93
CA TYR A 203 -7.63 1.42 -13.81
C TYR A 203 -6.32 1.47 -13.00
N HIS A 204 -6.10 0.49 -12.14
CA HIS A 204 -4.91 0.36 -11.30
C HIS A 204 -3.90 -0.67 -11.83
N ALA A 205 -4.21 -1.34 -12.95
CA ALA A 205 -3.32 -2.35 -13.50
C ALA A 205 -2.14 -1.72 -14.23
N GLN A 206 -0.96 -2.28 -13.99
CA GLN A 206 0.31 -1.75 -14.46
C GLN A 206 1.21 -2.85 -15.01
N VAL A 207 2.17 -2.47 -15.84
CA VAL A 207 3.17 -3.36 -16.41
C VAL A 207 4.57 -2.81 -16.19
N LEU A 208 5.51 -3.70 -15.90
CA LEU A 208 6.94 -3.45 -15.85
C LEU A 208 7.60 -4.27 -16.96
N ASN A 209 8.51 -3.63 -17.71
CA ASN A 209 9.27 -4.25 -18.79
C ASN A 209 8.39 -4.93 -19.88
N PRO A 210 7.45 -4.21 -20.51
CA PRO A 210 6.54 -4.78 -21.52
C PRO A 210 7.29 -5.29 -22.76
N GLY A 211 6.67 -6.20 -23.52
CA GLY A 211 7.20 -6.68 -24.82
C GLY A 211 8.21 -7.81 -24.74
N HIS A 212 8.40 -8.41 -23.56
CA HIS A 212 9.35 -9.50 -23.31
C HIS A 212 8.67 -10.82 -22.94
N GLU A 213 7.36 -10.93 -23.13
CA GLU A 213 6.56 -12.10 -22.78
C GLU A 213 7.02 -13.36 -23.50
N SER A 214 7.37 -13.21 -24.78
CA SER A 214 7.82 -14.30 -25.65
C SER A 214 9.31 -14.60 -25.56
N THR A 215 10.11 -13.65 -25.05
CA THR A 215 11.58 -13.73 -25.02
C THR A 215 12.11 -14.07 -23.64
N ASN A 216 11.69 -13.33 -22.61
CA ASN A 216 12.17 -13.47 -21.23
C ASN A 216 11.09 -13.99 -20.28
N GLY A 217 9.85 -14.10 -20.75
CA GLY A 217 8.71 -14.64 -20.02
C GLY A 217 7.77 -13.58 -19.48
N LEU A 218 6.67 -14.07 -18.92
CA LEU A 218 5.55 -13.33 -18.38
C LEU A 218 5.28 -13.80 -16.95
N VAL A 219 5.25 -12.83 -16.03
CA VAL A 219 4.82 -13.00 -14.64
C VAL A 219 3.57 -12.15 -14.43
N ILE A 220 2.50 -12.76 -13.93
CA ILE A 220 1.26 -12.04 -13.60
C ILE A 220 1.10 -12.03 -12.08
N VAL A 221 1.03 -10.85 -11.49
CA VAL A 221 0.79 -10.63 -10.05
C VAL A 221 -0.69 -10.29 -9.85
N LEU A 222 -1.37 -11.07 -9.01
CA LEU A 222 -2.76 -10.85 -8.61
C LEU A 222 -2.80 -10.48 -7.13
N GLY A 223 -3.54 -9.43 -6.78
CA GLY A 223 -3.70 -9.06 -5.38
C GLY A 223 -4.33 -7.71 -5.13
N ASP A 224 -4.18 -7.23 -3.90
CA ASP A 224 -4.71 -5.96 -3.44
C ASP A 224 -3.60 -4.89 -3.30
N SER A 225 -3.78 -3.94 -2.38
CA SER A 225 -2.76 -2.95 -2.02
C SER A 225 -1.42 -3.57 -1.61
N HIS A 226 -1.39 -4.81 -1.12
CA HIS A 226 -0.17 -5.49 -0.71
C HIS A 226 0.63 -6.06 -1.88
N ALA A 227 -0.03 -6.47 -2.97
CA ALA A 227 0.66 -6.74 -4.23
C ALA A 227 1.26 -5.46 -4.83
N ASP A 228 0.70 -4.30 -4.50
CA ASP A 228 1.25 -3.01 -4.88
C ASP A 228 2.51 -2.64 -4.10
N MET A 229 2.49 -2.88 -2.79
CA MET A 229 3.62 -2.62 -1.89
C MET A 229 4.90 -3.38 -2.27
N ILE A 230 4.82 -4.44 -3.07
CA ILE A 230 5.98 -5.22 -3.55
C ILE A 230 6.52 -4.76 -4.92
N LYS A 231 5.82 -3.89 -5.66
CA LYS A 231 6.29 -3.38 -6.96
C LYS A 231 7.69 -2.76 -6.92
N PRO A 232 8.07 -1.95 -5.91
CA PRO A 232 9.42 -1.39 -5.82
C PRO A 232 10.52 -2.46 -5.75
N ARG A 233 10.23 -3.64 -5.17
CA ARG A 233 11.20 -4.74 -5.11
C ARG A 233 11.44 -5.33 -6.50
N PHE A 234 10.38 -5.51 -7.30
CA PHE A 234 10.52 -5.96 -8.69
C PHE A 234 11.18 -4.90 -9.58
N LEU A 235 10.88 -3.62 -9.39
CA LEU A 235 11.57 -2.53 -10.07
C LEU A 235 13.08 -2.57 -9.79
N LYS A 236 13.46 -2.77 -8.52
CA LYS A 236 14.87 -2.89 -8.15
C LYS A 236 15.54 -4.08 -8.83
N LEU A 237 14.90 -5.25 -8.84
CA LEU A 237 15.41 -6.43 -9.55
C LEU A 237 15.56 -6.19 -11.06
N TYR A 238 14.61 -5.48 -11.68
CA TYR A 238 14.69 -5.09 -13.08
C TYR A 238 15.86 -4.15 -13.36
N GLN A 239 16.07 -3.16 -12.49
CA GLN A 239 17.19 -2.21 -12.60
C GLN A 239 18.53 -2.94 -12.44
N ASP A 240 18.63 -3.87 -11.50
CA ASP A 240 19.84 -4.66 -11.27
C ASP A 240 20.13 -5.60 -12.45
N ALA A 241 19.11 -6.29 -12.97
CA ALA A 241 19.23 -7.10 -14.17
C ALA A 241 19.70 -6.26 -15.37
N THR A 242 19.09 -5.08 -15.56
CA THR A 242 19.50 -4.15 -16.63
C THR A 242 20.95 -3.69 -16.47
N ALA A 243 21.36 -3.33 -15.25
CA ALA A 243 22.74 -2.91 -14.97
C ALA A 243 23.77 -4.03 -15.21
N ASN A 244 23.36 -5.29 -15.02
CA ASN A 244 24.20 -6.47 -15.22
C ASN A 244 24.05 -7.10 -16.61
N ASN A 245 23.27 -6.51 -17.53
CA ASN A 245 22.91 -7.08 -18.84
C ASN A 245 22.27 -8.48 -18.75
N GLU A 246 21.46 -8.72 -17.72
CA GLU A 246 20.68 -9.93 -17.53
C GLU A 246 19.25 -9.76 -18.06
N SER A 247 18.64 -10.87 -18.49
CA SER A 247 17.24 -10.87 -18.95
C SER A 247 16.29 -10.68 -17.78
N PHE A 248 15.23 -9.90 -17.99
CA PHE A 248 14.13 -9.75 -17.04
C PHE A 248 12.78 -10.00 -17.74
N PRO A 249 11.81 -10.68 -17.10
CA PRO A 249 10.51 -10.95 -17.71
C PRO A 249 9.65 -9.69 -17.83
N THR A 250 8.58 -9.76 -18.62
CA THR A 250 7.47 -8.83 -18.48
C THR A 250 6.68 -9.16 -17.22
N MET A 251 6.41 -8.14 -16.40
CA MET A 251 5.63 -8.29 -15.17
C MET A 251 4.34 -7.48 -15.26
N VAL A 252 3.21 -8.16 -15.14
CA VAL A 252 1.88 -7.54 -15.16
C VAL A 252 1.29 -7.58 -13.76
N PHE A 253 0.94 -6.42 -13.22
CA PHE A 253 0.32 -6.27 -11.91
C PHE A 253 -1.17 -5.98 -12.10
N LYS A 254 -2.01 -6.99 -11.82
CA LYS A 254 -3.47 -6.88 -11.78
C LYS A 254 -3.92 -6.67 -10.33
N THR A 255 -3.68 -5.47 -9.85
CA THR A 255 -3.91 -5.08 -8.46
C THR A 255 -5.06 -4.10 -8.34
N ASN A 256 -5.79 -4.16 -7.23
CA ASN A 256 -6.77 -3.15 -6.85
C ASN A 256 -6.90 -3.08 -5.32
N PHE A 257 -6.89 -1.88 -4.75
CA PHE A 257 -6.90 -1.73 -3.30
C PHE A 257 -8.20 -2.28 -2.71
N GLY A 258 -8.08 -3.05 -1.62
CA GLY A 258 -9.22 -3.67 -0.95
C GLY A 258 -9.93 -4.79 -1.74
N ARG A 259 -9.35 -5.26 -2.86
CA ARG A 259 -9.94 -6.32 -3.69
C ARG A 259 -9.19 -7.63 -3.55
N ALA A 260 -9.83 -8.63 -2.94
CA ALA A 260 -9.27 -9.96 -2.84
C ALA A 260 -9.31 -10.71 -4.18
N PRO A 261 -8.26 -11.45 -4.57
CA PRO A 261 -8.32 -12.40 -5.67
C PRO A 261 -9.03 -13.71 -5.22
N LEU A 262 -10.23 -13.58 -4.63
CA LEU A 262 -11.08 -14.66 -4.12
C LEU A 262 -12.43 -14.65 -4.85
N SER A 263 -13.15 -15.78 -4.83
CA SER A 263 -14.40 -15.96 -5.59
C SER A 263 -15.55 -15.05 -5.18
N CYS A 264 -15.44 -14.39 -4.02
CA CYS A 264 -16.38 -13.37 -3.54
C CYS A 264 -16.29 -12.04 -4.33
N GLU A 265 -15.25 -11.85 -5.13
CA GLU A 265 -15.05 -10.66 -5.97
C GLU A 265 -15.41 -10.95 -7.42
N ALA A 266 -16.25 -10.10 -8.00
CA ALA A 266 -16.82 -10.29 -9.34
C ALA A 266 -15.75 -10.32 -10.46
N ASP A 267 -14.60 -9.70 -10.23
CA ASP A 267 -13.50 -9.64 -11.19
C ASP A 267 -12.58 -10.86 -11.12
N THR A 268 -12.60 -11.65 -10.04
CA THR A 268 -11.71 -12.82 -9.89
C THR A 268 -11.86 -13.82 -11.04
N PRO A 269 -13.07 -14.18 -11.49
CA PRO A 269 -13.23 -15.01 -12.69
C PRO A 269 -12.63 -14.39 -13.95
N LEU A 270 -12.71 -13.06 -14.11
CA LEU A 270 -12.15 -12.35 -15.27
C LEU A 270 -10.60 -12.40 -15.26
N ASP A 271 -9.99 -12.20 -14.09
CA ASP A 271 -8.55 -12.32 -13.92
C ASP A 271 -8.09 -13.77 -14.15
N LEU A 272 -8.85 -14.75 -13.67
CA LEU A 272 -8.55 -16.17 -13.88
C LEU A 272 -8.63 -16.56 -15.37
N ASP A 273 -9.67 -16.12 -16.08
CA ASP A 273 -9.81 -16.35 -17.52
C ASP A 273 -8.68 -15.69 -18.30
N MET A 274 -8.29 -14.47 -17.92
CA MET A 274 -7.14 -13.79 -18.50
C MET A 274 -5.87 -14.60 -18.29
N VAL A 275 -5.57 -15.06 -17.08
CA VAL A 275 -4.39 -15.89 -16.78
C VAL A 275 -4.39 -17.17 -17.63
N LYS A 276 -5.53 -17.87 -17.71
CA LYS A 276 -5.67 -19.10 -18.50
C LYS A 276 -5.46 -18.87 -20.00
N ARG A 277 -5.89 -17.72 -20.53
CA ARG A 277 -5.64 -17.32 -21.92
C ARG A 277 -4.18 -16.98 -22.16
N MET A 278 -3.55 -16.21 -21.27
CA MET A 278 -2.18 -15.72 -21.43
C MET A 278 -1.13 -16.80 -21.16
N LYS A 279 -1.44 -17.79 -20.33
CA LYS A 279 -0.55 -18.90 -19.93
C LYS A 279 0.85 -18.41 -19.51
N PRO A 280 0.94 -17.52 -18.51
CA PRO A 280 2.23 -17.02 -18.04
C PRO A 280 3.09 -18.15 -17.47
N GLN A 281 4.39 -17.95 -17.43
CA GLN A 281 5.31 -18.88 -16.74
C GLN A 281 5.03 -18.88 -15.23
N VAL A 282 4.65 -17.73 -14.68
CA VAL A 282 4.38 -17.54 -13.26
C VAL A 282 3.12 -16.72 -13.01
N VAL A 283 2.31 -17.17 -12.04
CA VAL A 283 1.32 -16.33 -11.36
C VAL A 283 1.75 -16.16 -9.92
N PHE A 284 1.69 -14.93 -9.42
CA PHE A 284 2.00 -14.61 -8.03
C PHE A 284 0.80 -13.97 -7.33
N TYR A 285 0.26 -14.65 -6.32
CA TYR A 285 -0.76 -14.09 -5.44
C TYR A 285 -0.12 -13.38 -4.25
N SER A 286 -0.41 -12.09 -4.06
CA SER A 286 0.03 -11.33 -2.88
C SER A 286 -1.08 -10.40 -2.42
N PHE A 287 -1.83 -10.80 -1.39
CA PHE A 287 -2.96 -10.02 -0.89
C PHE A 287 -3.19 -10.30 0.59
N HIS A 288 -4.06 -9.51 1.21
CA HIS A 288 -4.24 -9.58 2.64
C HIS A 288 -5.24 -10.65 3.10
N TRP A 289 -4.81 -11.89 3.27
CA TRP A 289 -5.69 -12.99 3.71
C TRP A 289 -6.54 -12.67 4.95
N LEU A 290 -5.93 -12.12 6.01
CA LEU A 290 -6.60 -11.77 7.26
C LEU A 290 -7.62 -10.63 7.09
N GLN A 291 -7.53 -9.83 6.03
CA GLN A 291 -8.57 -8.84 5.72
C GLN A 291 -9.84 -9.46 5.16
N TYR A 292 -9.76 -10.59 4.45
CA TYR A 292 -10.90 -11.12 3.70
C TYR A 292 -11.49 -12.39 4.32
N LEU A 293 -10.68 -13.17 5.05
CA LEU A 293 -11.06 -14.40 5.73
C LEU A 293 -11.04 -14.18 7.26
N ARG A 294 -12.11 -13.59 7.80
CA ARG A 294 -12.36 -13.41 9.23
C ARG A 294 -13.73 -13.96 9.61
N PRO A 295 -13.79 -15.23 10.03
CA PRO A 295 -15.06 -15.88 10.34
C PRO A 295 -15.60 -15.43 11.72
N ASP A 296 -16.14 -14.22 11.80
CA ASP A 296 -16.67 -13.65 13.06
C ASP A 296 -18.10 -14.15 13.38
N ALA A 297 -18.78 -14.82 12.44
CA ALA A 297 -20.10 -15.38 12.67
C ALA A 297 -20.04 -16.71 13.48
N PRO A 298 -21.12 -17.09 14.18
CA PRO A 298 -21.15 -18.35 14.93
C PRO A 298 -20.84 -19.58 14.06
N ALA A 299 -20.06 -20.53 14.60
CA ALA A 299 -19.73 -21.79 13.92
C ALA A 299 -20.96 -22.68 13.63
N THR A 300 -22.10 -22.40 14.25
CA THR A 300 -23.38 -23.09 14.02
C THR A 300 -24.10 -22.62 12.77
N ASP A 301 -23.71 -21.47 12.22
CA ASP A 301 -24.38 -20.90 11.05
C ASP A 301 -24.18 -21.81 9.83
N PRO A 302 -25.20 -21.94 8.96
CA PRO A 302 -25.09 -22.72 7.75
C PRO A 302 -24.11 -22.06 6.77
N LEU A 303 -23.51 -22.86 5.89
CA LEU A 303 -22.78 -22.35 4.73
C LEU A 303 -23.72 -21.49 3.89
N ALA A 304 -23.32 -20.27 3.57
CA ALA A 304 -24.06 -19.40 2.66
C ALA A 304 -23.98 -19.93 1.22
N ASP A 305 -25.05 -19.70 0.43
CA ASP A 305 -25.04 -20.04 -1.00
C ASP A 305 -23.92 -19.29 -1.75
N ASP A 306 -23.70 -18.03 -1.36
CA ASP A 306 -22.63 -17.17 -1.87
C ASP A 306 -21.81 -16.56 -0.71
N PRO A 307 -20.74 -17.26 -0.27
CA PRO A 307 -19.84 -16.78 0.77
C PRO A 307 -19.23 -15.41 0.43
N ARG A 308 -19.34 -14.46 1.35
CA ARG A 308 -18.84 -13.09 1.17
C ARG A 308 -17.47 -12.92 1.80
N CYS A 309 -16.61 -12.13 1.16
CA CYS A 309 -15.39 -11.66 1.79
C CYS A 309 -15.66 -10.53 2.77
N CYS A 310 -14.83 -10.46 3.81
CA CYS A 310 -14.77 -9.30 4.67
C CYS A 310 -14.07 -8.14 3.92
N HIS A 311 -14.45 -6.89 4.15
CA HIS A 311 -13.90 -5.77 3.37
C HIS A 311 -12.85 -4.94 4.12
N SER A 312 -13.02 -4.68 5.42
CA SER A 312 -12.10 -3.84 6.21
C SER A 312 -11.66 -4.56 7.47
N LEU A 313 -10.36 -4.58 7.76
CA LEU A 313 -9.78 -5.15 9.00
C LEU A 313 -10.40 -4.59 10.30
N TYR A 314 -10.88 -3.35 10.25
CA TYR A 314 -11.36 -2.63 11.42
C TYR A 314 -12.87 -2.79 11.65
N GLU A 315 -13.55 -3.54 10.79
CA GLU A 315 -14.97 -3.82 10.87
C GLU A 315 -15.22 -5.29 11.24
N SER A 316 -16.21 -5.50 12.10
CA SER A 316 -16.74 -6.83 12.37
C SER A 316 -17.26 -7.46 11.08
N CYS A 317 -17.02 -8.76 10.90
CA CYS A 317 -17.49 -9.54 9.76
C CYS A 317 -18.56 -10.58 10.17
N PRO A 318 -19.69 -10.17 10.78
CA PRO A 318 -20.66 -11.09 11.39
C PRO A 318 -21.43 -11.94 10.38
N TYR A 319 -21.20 -11.76 9.09
CA TYR A 319 -21.84 -12.48 7.99
C TYR A 319 -20.96 -13.59 7.40
N GLN A 320 -19.71 -13.73 7.86
CA GLN A 320 -18.83 -14.80 7.42
C GLN A 320 -18.69 -15.82 8.55
N SER A 321 -19.22 -17.02 8.35
CA SER A 321 -19.01 -18.15 9.25
C SER A 321 -17.68 -18.86 8.97
N PRO A 322 -17.18 -19.72 9.88
CA PRO A 322 -16.03 -20.58 9.60
C PRO A 322 -16.20 -21.41 8.32
N ARG A 323 -17.43 -21.89 8.05
CA ARG A 323 -17.75 -22.67 6.84
C ARG A 323 -17.66 -21.84 5.57
N ASP A 324 -18.04 -20.56 5.64
CA ASP A 324 -17.92 -19.63 4.52
C ASP A 324 -16.44 -19.35 4.20
N ALA A 325 -15.61 -19.12 5.23
CA ALA A 325 -14.18 -18.92 5.06
C ALA A 325 -13.49 -20.17 4.46
N ASP A 326 -13.85 -21.36 4.96
CA ASP A 326 -13.36 -22.64 4.42
C ASP A 326 -13.78 -22.85 2.96
N GLU A 327 -15.02 -22.54 2.60
CA GLU A 327 -15.50 -22.64 1.23
C GLU A 327 -14.82 -21.63 0.30
N LEU A 328 -14.58 -20.39 0.73
CA LEU A 328 -13.81 -19.41 -0.04
C LEU A 328 -12.39 -19.90 -0.32
N LEU A 329 -11.73 -20.47 0.69
CA LEU A 329 -10.41 -21.05 0.54
C LEU A 329 -10.42 -22.30 -0.37
N ALA A 330 -11.46 -23.14 -0.29
CA ALA A 330 -11.63 -24.31 -1.15
C ALA A 330 -11.87 -23.90 -2.62
N ARG A 331 -12.66 -22.85 -2.87
CA ARG A 331 -12.87 -22.27 -4.21
C ARG A 331 -11.56 -21.75 -4.77
N TRP A 332 -10.81 -20.97 -4.00
CA TRP A 332 -9.49 -20.48 -4.40
C TRP A 332 -8.52 -21.63 -4.70
N THR A 333 -8.50 -22.67 -3.87
CA THR A 333 -7.67 -23.88 -4.07
C THR A 333 -7.97 -24.53 -5.41
N ARG A 334 -9.26 -24.70 -5.75
CA ARG A 334 -9.71 -25.27 -7.03
C ARG A 334 -9.25 -24.43 -8.22
N ASP A 335 -9.35 -23.11 -8.11
CA ASP A 335 -8.93 -22.19 -9.17
C ASP A 335 -7.42 -22.26 -9.40
N VAL A 336 -6.62 -22.23 -8.33
CA VAL A 336 -5.15 -22.36 -8.43
C VAL A 336 -4.74 -23.73 -8.97
N LYS A 337 -5.42 -24.81 -8.55
CA LYS A 337 -5.19 -26.15 -9.07
C LYS A 337 -5.46 -26.24 -10.57
N SER A 338 -6.44 -25.46 -11.07
CA SER A 338 -6.69 -25.36 -12.51
C SER A 338 -5.55 -24.66 -13.26
N LEU A 339 -4.87 -23.71 -12.63
CA LEU A 339 -3.70 -23.03 -13.20
C LEU A 339 -2.46 -23.94 -13.19
N THR A 340 -2.17 -24.60 -12.08
CA THR A 340 -1.01 -25.50 -11.97
C THR A 340 -1.15 -26.73 -12.87
N ALA A 341 -2.37 -27.23 -13.08
CA ALA A 341 -2.66 -28.28 -14.06
C ALA A 341 -2.34 -27.87 -15.52
N MET A 342 -2.31 -26.56 -15.83
CA MET A 342 -1.88 -26.03 -17.12
C MET A 342 -0.34 -25.86 -17.23
N GLY A 343 0.40 -26.23 -16.19
CA GLY A 343 1.86 -26.06 -16.13
C GLY A 343 2.32 -24.67 -15.69
N ILE A 344 1.40 -23.80 -15.24
CA ILE A 344 1.73 -22.48 -14.71
C ILE A 344 2.31 -22.65 -13.31
N LYS A 345 3.46 -22.02 -13.03
CA LYS A 345 4.02 -22.00 -11.66
C LYS A 345 3.26 -20.96 -10.85
N VAL A 346 2.66 -21.37 -9.74
CA VAL A 346 1.93 -20.45 -8.86
C VAL A 346 2.71 -20.24 -7.57
N TYR A 347 3.00 -18.99 -7.25
CA TYR A 347 3.55 -18.57 -5.96
C TYR A 347 2.48 -17.81 -5.19
N VAL A 348 2.50 -17.93 -3.87
CA VAL A 348 1.48 -17.37 -3.00
C VAL A 348 2.16 -16.80 -1.76
N ALA A 349 2.03 -15.50 -1.54
CA ALA A 349 2.42 -14.89 -0.28
C ALA A 349 1.49 -15.40 0.83
N GLN A 350 2.07 -15.96 1.89
CA GLN A 350 1.33 -16.30 3.10
C GLN A 350 0.83 -15.01 3.78
N GLN A 351 -0.09 -15.16 4.73
CA GLN A 351 -0.30 -14.12 5.73
C GLN A 351 1.02 -13.85 6.46
N TYR A 352 1.60 -12.68 6.20
CA TYR A 352 2.81 -12.22 6.88
C TYR A 352 2.46 -11.60 8.24
N VAL A 353 3.47 -11.51 9.10
CA VAL A 353 3.35 -10.81 10.38
C VAL A 353 3.03 -9.34 10.13
N GLU A 354 1.91 -8.90 10.69
CA GLU A 354 1.47 -7.52 10.65
C GLU A 354 1.05 -7.03 12.04
N ASP A 355 1.20 -5.73 12.27
CA ASP A 355 0.79 -5.05 13.48
C ASP A 355 0.73 -3.54 13.17
N ALA A 356 -0.27 -2.85 13.71
CA ALA A 356 -0.42 -1.41 13.56
C ALA A 356 0.86 -0.66 13.99
N LYS A 357 1.64 -1.20 14.94
CA LYS A 357 2.90 -0.60 15.38
C LYS A 357 3.99 -0.53 14.32
N PHE A 358 3.85 -1.19 13.17
CA PHE A 358 4.76 -1.01 12.03
C PHE A 358 4.47 0.28 11.24
N TYR A 359 3.30 0.89 11.45
CA TYR A 359 2.97 2.13 10.79
C TYR A 359 3.65 3.31 11.51
N TYR A 360 4.44 4.06 10.74
CA TYR A 360 5.37 5.08 11.27
C TYR A 360 4.69 6.14 12.14
N VAL A 361 3.40 6.43 11.90
CA VAL A 361 2.62 7.41 12.67
C VAL A 361 2.58 7.04 14.15
N TYR A 362 2.53 5.74 14.48
CA TYR A 362 2.55 5.29 15.88
C TYR A 362 3.91 5.43 16.56
N TRP A 363 4.97 5.80 15.81
CA TRP A 363 6.29 6.11 16.36
C TRP A 363 6.46 7.58 16.68
N LEU A 364 5.49 8.44 16.37
CA LEU A 364 5.62 9.88 16.52
C LEU A 364 4.83 10.37 17.74
N GLU A 365 5.41 11.32 18.46
CA GLU A 365 4.73 12.11 19.50
C GLU A 365 5.12 13.57 19.28
N GLY A 366 4.19 14.40 18.80
CA GLY A 366 4.50 15.77 18.38
C GLY A 366 5.61 15.81 17.32
N ASP A 367 6.75 16.41 17.67
CA ASP A 367 7.93 16.59 16.81
C ASP A 367 9.08 15.62 17.11
N HIS A 368 8.84 14.57 17.90
CA HIS A 368 9.85 13.60 18.33
C HIS A 368 9.39 12.15 18.16
N MET A 369 10.34 11.23 18.30
CA MET A 369 10.06 9.78 18.29
C MET A 369 9.50 9.37 19.66
N LYS A 370 8.35 8.71 19.67
CA LYS A 370 7.80 7.97 20.80
C LYS A 370 8.76 6.85 21.20
N LYS A 371 8.66 6.37 22.44
CA LYS A 371 9.30 5.12 22.87
C LYS A 371 8.95 4.00 21.89
N VAL A 372 9.98 3.37 21.32
CA VAL A 372 9.85 2.26 20.36
C VAL A 372 8.92 1.21 20.91
N LEU A 373 7.84 0.93 20.17
CA LEU A 373 6.97 -0.20 20.43
C LEU A 373 7.80 -1.45 20.08
N GLY A 374 8.00 -2.34 21.05
CA GLY A 374 8.86 -3.53 20.87
C GLY A 374 8.42 -4.41 19.69
N PRO A 375 9.25 -5.38 19.30
CA PRO A 375 9.00 -6.21 18.11
C PRO A 375 7.68 -6.98 18.22
N VAL A 376 7.08 -7.36 17.08
CA VAL A 376 6.11 -8.47 17.05
C VAL A 376 6.90 -9.76 17.15
N ILE A 377 6.46 -10.67 17.99
CA ILE A 377 7.03 -12.01 18.05
C ILE A 377 6.35 -12.85 16.96
N ARG A 378 7.11 -13.31 15.98
CA ARG A 378 6.60 -14.05 14.81
C ARG A 378 5.85 -15.31 15.25
N SER A 379 6.44 -16.09 16.16
CA SER A 379 5.82 -17.32 16.67
C SER A 379 4.49 -17.07 17.39
N GLU A 380 4.35 -15.95 18.11
CA GLU A 380 3.09 -15.57 18.77
C GLU A 380 2.02 -15.15 17.77
N PHE A 381 2.40 -14.37 16.75
CA PHE A 381 1.50 -14.00 15.65
C PHE A 381 1.02 -15.24 14.90
N GLN A 382 1.93 -16.16 14.56
CA GLN A 382 1.60 -17.41 13.88
C GLN A 382 0.67 -18.28 14.72
N LYS A 383 0.93 -18.40 16.03
CA LYS A 383 0.07 -19.14 16.95
C LYS A 383 -1.34 -18.55 17.05
N THR A 384 -1.45 -17.23 17.10
CA THR A 384 -2.74 -16.52 17.19
C THR A 384 -3.56 -16.69 15.92
N ASN A 385 -2.90 -16.74 14.77
CA ASN A 385 -3.53 -16.85 13.46
C ASN A 385 -3.42 -18.26 12.84
N ALA A 386 -3.15 -19.28 13.66
CA ALA A 386 -2.82 -20.62 13.19
C ALA A 386 -3.91 -21.21 12.28
N HIS A 387 -5.19 -21.01 12.63
CA HIS A 387 -6.31 -21.46 11.80
C HIS A 387 -6.19 -20.99 10.35
N LEU A 388 -5.93 -19.69 10.14
CA LEU A 388 -5.81 -19.11 8.80
C LEU A 388 -4.51 -19.53 8.13
N ILE A 389 -3.38 -19.47 8.85
CA ILE A 389 -2.04 -19.78 8.32
C ILE A 389 -1.92 -21.25 7.91
N ASP A 390 -2.42 -22.17 8.73
CA ASP A 390 -2.42 -23.61 8.44
C ASP A 390 -3.38 -23.93 7.29
N GLY A 391 -4.54 -23.24 7.25
CA GLY A 391 -5.49 -23.31 6.14
C GLY A 391 -4.84 -22.92 4.81
N ILE A 392 -4.23 -21.73 4.73
CA ILE A 392 -3.53 -21.24 3.53
C ILE A 392 -2.42 -22.22 3.13
N SER A 393 -1.62 -22.70 4.09
CA SER A 393 -0.52 -23.62 3.81
C SER A 393 -1.02 -24.94 3.22
N SER A 394 -2.12 -25.48 3.75
CA SER A 394 -2.77 -26.69 3.26
C SER A 394 -3.35 -26.49 1.85
N ALA A 395 -4.05 -25.38 1.63
CA ALA A 395 -4.64 -25.00 0.34
C ALA A 395 -3.58 -24.85 -0.75
N VAL A 396 -2.48 -24.15 -0.46
CA VAL A 396 -1.35 -23.95 -1.39
C VAL A 396 -0.68 -25.28 -1.74
N ALA A 397 -0.46 -26.14 -0.75
CA ALA A 397 0.11 -27.47 -0.97
C ALA A 397 -0.83 -28.35 -1.82
N GLU A 398 -2.14 -28.35 -1.54
CA GLU A 398 -3.13 -29.12 -2.29
C GLU A 398 -3.22 -28.66 -3.76
N ALA A 399 -3.06 -27.36 -4.00
CA ALA A 399 -3.06 -26.79 -5.33
C ALA A 399 -1.75 -27.00 -6.11
N ASN A 400 -0.75 -27.67 -5.54
CA ASN A 400 0.60 -27.83 -6.11
C ASN A 400 1.28 -26.47 -6.41
N ALA A 401 1.04 -25.48 -5.54
CA ALA A 401 1.63 -24.15 -5.61
C ALA A 401 2.76 -24.00 -4.57
N THR A 402 3.52 -22.90 -4.65
CA THR A 402 4.63 -22.60 -3.75
C THR A 402 4.25 -21.48 -2.78
N LEU A 403 4.36 -21.75 -1.48
CA LEU A 403 4.11 -20.76 -0.44
C LEU A 403 5.37 -19.91 -0.18
N LEU A 404 5.18 -18.61 -0.03
CA LEU A 404 6.22 -17.65 0.33
C LEU A 404 5.84 -16.98 1.65
N ASP A 405 6.61 -17.19 2.72
CA ASP A 405 6.47 -16.46 3.98
C ASP A 405 7.43 -15.26 3.98
N TYR A 406 6.90 -14.04 3.83
CA TYR A 406 7.75 -12.84 3.89
C TYR A 406 8.43 -12.70 5.25
N SER A 407 7.83 -13.19 6.33
CA SER A 407 8.40 -13.13 7.68
C SER A 407 9.64 -13.99 7.85
N ASP A 408 9.94 -14.91 6.93
CA ASP A 408 11.28 -15.51 6.85
C ASP A 408 12.34 -14.45 6.62
N ASN A 409 12.05 -13.45 5.79
CA ASN A 409 13.02 -12.44 5.37
C ASN A 409 12.84 -11.09 6.07
N LEU A 410 11.70 -10.85 6.71
CA LEU A 410 11.37 -9.59 7.40
C LEU A 410 11.55 -9.67 8.93
N CYS A 411 11.84 -10.84 9.50
CA CYS A 411 12.00 -11.03 10.94
C CYS A 411 13.37 -11.63 11.28
N TRP A 412 13.95 -11.23 12.41
CA TRP A 412 15.24 -11.71 12.91
C TRP A 412 15.09 -12.37 14.28
N GLN A 413 15.55 -13.62 14.43
CA GLN A 413 15.47 -14.36 15.69
C GLN A 413 14.06 -14.29 16.34
N ASP A 414 13.03 -14.55 15.54
CA ASP A 414 11.61 -14.51 15.95
C ASP A 414 11.04 -13.09 16.19
N LYS A 415 11.82 -12.03 15.98
CA LYS A 415 11.40 -10.64 16.17
C LYS A 415 11.18 -9.94 14.83
N CYS A 416 9.97 -9.47 14.61
CA CYS A 416 9.62 -8.64 13.46
C CYS A 416 9.50 -7.18 13.92
N GLU A 417 10.34 -6.32 13.37
CA GLU A 417 10.32 -4.89 13.64
C GLU A 417 10.80 -4.11 12.42
N THR A 418 10.25 -2.94 12.26
CA THR A 418 10.71 -1.93 11.32
C THR A 418 11.91 -1.21 11.93
N VAL A 419 13.09 -1.40 11.33
CA VAL A 419 14.38 -0.91 11.86
C VAL A 419 14.78 0.46 11.38
#